data_AF-A0A7X7S590-F1
#
_entry.id   AF-A0A7X7S590-F1
#
_cell.length_a   1.000
_cell.length_b   1.000
_cell.length_c   1.000
_cell.angle_alpha   90.00
_cell.angle_beta   90.00
_cell.angle_gamma   90.00
#
_symmetry.space_group_name_H-M   'P 1'
#
loop_
_entity.id
_entity.type
_entity.pdbx_description
1 polymer ?
#
loop_
_entity_poly.entity_id
_entity_poly.type
_entity_poly.pdbx_seq_one_letter_code
_entity_poly.pdbx_strand_id
1 'polypeptide(L)' 'AVEDVPPTDPAPWESGIALGRLFPAEGALPARVVVYRRPVESRARDDDLATLVHEVLAEQMASMLGMDPEDLL' A
#
# COMPACT_ATOMS: atom_id res chain seq x y z
N ALA A 1 -6.96 -5.81 2.58
CA ALA A 1 -6.73 -6.42 3.92
C ALA A 1 -5.81 -5.50 4.73
N VAL A 2 -5.72 -5.68 6.04
CA VAL A 2 -4.88 -4.82 6.91
C VAL A 2 -4.01 -5.70 7.80
N GLU A 3 -2.72 -5.39 7.86
CA GLU A 3 -1.74 -5.99 8.76
C GLU A 3 -1.05 -4.90 9.58
N ASP A 4 -0.44 -5.23 10.72
CA ASP A 4 0.16 -4.22 11.58
C ASP A 4 1.49 -3.69 11.01
N VAL A 5 2.35 -4.59 10.53
CA VAL A 5 3.67 -4.29 9.95
C VAL A 5 4.01 -5.31 8.85
N PRO A 6 4.90 -4.98 7.90
CA PRO A 6 5.42 -5.95 6.96
C PRO A 6 6.09 -7.14 7.67
N PRO A 7 5.93 -8.38 7.17
CA PRO A 7 6.53 -9.57 7.78
C PRO A 7 8.06 -9.64 7.61
N THR A 8 8.61 -8.85 6.70
CA THR A 8 10.04 -8.77 6.41
C THR A 8 10.45 -7.32 6.24
N ASP A 9 11.71 -7.02 6.56
CA ASP A 9 12.31 -5.73 6.27
C ASP A 9 12.23 -5.41 4.77
N PRO A 10 12.17 -4.11 4.41
CA PRO A 10 12.15 -3.72 3.01
C PRO A 10 13.39 -4.25 2.29
N ALA A 11 13.20 -4.66 1.04
CA ALA A 11 14.31 -5.09 0.20
C ALA A 11 15.31 -3.93 0.02
N PRO A 12 16.61 -4.18 -0.24
CA PRO A 12 17.63 -3.13 -0.33
C PRO A 12 17.37 -2.06 -1.40
N TRP A 13 16.50 -2.34 -2.37
CA TRP A 13 16.09 -1.42 -3.43
C TRP A 13 14.73 -0.74 -3.17
N GLU A 14 14.05 -1.06 -2.07
CA GLU A 14 12.83 -0.36 -1.64
C GLU A 14 13.22 0.89 -0.84
N SER A 15 12.65 2.05 -1.22
CA SER A 15 12.90 3.33 -0.54
C SER A 15 12.10 3.41 0.77
N GLY A 16 12.56 2.66 1.78
CA GLY A 16 12.01 2.68 3.14
C GLY A 16 10.90 1.65 3.40
N ILE A 17 10.31 1.72 4.59
CA ILE A 17 9.27 0.77 5.03
C ILE A 17 8.01 0.97 4.18
N ALA A 18 7.55 -0.11 3.55
CA ALA A 18 6.34 -0.14 2.74
C ALA A 18 5.09 0.23 3.56
N LEU A 19 4.23 1.06 2.97
CA LEU A 19 2.93 1.42 3.53
C LEU A 19 1.81 0.47 3.12
N GLY A 20 1.94 -0.12 1.92
CA GLY A 20 1.08 -1.17 1.43
C GLY A 20 1.80 -2.05 0.42
N ARG A 21 1.18 -3.17 0.06
CA ARG A 21 1.70 -4.10 -0.94
C ARG A 21 0.56 -4.71 -1.73
N LEU A 22 0.69 -4.65 -3.06
CA LEU A 22 -0.11 -5.43 -3.98
C LEU A 22 0.37 -6.88 -4.02
N PHE A 23 -0.56 -7.81 -3.88
CA PHE A 23 -0.37 -9.22 -4.17
C PHE A 23 -1.23 -9.54 -5.41
N PRO A 24 -0.61 -9.97 -6.52
CA PRO A 24 -1.36 -10.37 -7.72
C PRO A 24 -2.21 -11.61 -7.43
N ALA A 25 -3.16 -11.89 -8.31
CA ALA A 25 -3.96 -13.10 -8.20
C ALA A 25 -3.06 -14.34 -8.39
N GLU A 26 -3.21 -15.33 -7.51
CA GLU A 26 -2.44 -16.57 -7.52
C GLU A 26 -3.38 -17.77 -7.38
N GLY A 27 -3.61 -18.50 -8.48
CA GLY A 27 -4.53 -19.64 -8.51
C GLY A 27 -5.96 -19.24 -8.13
N ALA A 28 -6.46 -19.77 -7.02
CA ALA A 28 -7.79 -19.45 -6.49
C ALA A 28 -7.83 -18.17 -5.63
N LEU A 29 -6.67 -17.56 -5.35
CA LEU A 29 -6.58 -16.37 -4.53
C LEU A 29 -6.78 -15.11 -5.40
N PRO A 30 -7.75 -14.24 -5.09
CA PRO A 30 -7.92 -12.99 -5.80
C PRO A 30 -6.74 -12.04 -5.52
N ALA A 31 -6.48 -11.14 -6.47
CA ALA A 31 -5.56 -10.03 -6.22
C ALA A 31 -6.03 -9.22 -5.01
N ARG A 32 -5.09 -8.77 -4.18
CA ARG A 32 -5.40 -8.01 -2.98
C ARG A 32 -4.31 -7.00 -2.67
N VAL A 33 -4.73 -5.89 -2.08
CA VAL A 33 -3.81 -4.93 -1.45
C VAL A 33 -3.85 -5.14 0.06
N VAL A 34 -2.67 -5.22 0.68
CA VAL A 34 -2.48 -5.20 2.13
C VAL A 34 -1.96 -3.82 2.52
N VAL A 35 -2.63 -3.17 3.47
CA VAL A 35 -2.17 -1.90 4.07
C VAL A 35 -1.52 -2.21 5.42
N TYR A 36 -0.34 -1.64 5.68
CA TYR A 36 0.39 -1.82 6.93
C TYR A 36 0.06 -0.68 7.90
N ARG A 37 -0.71 -0.98 8.94
CA ARG A 37 -1.29 0.00 9.86
C ARG A 37 -0.23 0.87 10.53
N ARG A 38 0.77 0.28 11.19
CA ARG A 38 1.76 1.07 11.96
C ARG A 38 2.61 1.99 11.07
N PRO A 39 3.13 1.55 9.91
CA PRO A 39 3.81 2.46 8.98
C PRO A 39 2.93 3.63 8.49
N VAL A 40 1.65 3.37 8.24
CA VAL A 40 0.70 4.40 7.79
C VAL A 40 0.38 5.38 8.92
N GLU A 41 -0.02 4.90 10.10
CA GLU A 41 -0.30 5.73 11.28
C GLU A 41 0.93 6.55 11.70
N SER A 42 2.14 6.00 11.56
CA SER A 42 3.38 6.71 11.87
C SER A 42 3.70 7.85 10.89
N ARG A 43 3.15 7.82 9.67
CA ARG A 43 3.36 8.87 8.65
C ARG A 43 2.22 9.87 8.58
N ALA A 44 1.01 9.43 8.90
CA ALA A 44 -0.16 10.28 9.00
C ALA A 44 0.11 11.45 9.95
N ARG A 45 -0.37 12.63 9.58
CA ARG A 45 -0.32 13.86 10.38
C ARG A 45 -1.74 14.39 10.57
N ASP A 46 -2.04 14.79 11.80
CA ASP A 46 -3.36 15.30 12.16
C ASP A 46 -4.47 14.28 11.78
N ASP A 47 -5.46 14.69 10.99
CA ASP A 47 -6.62 13.87 10.60
C ASP A 47 -6.49 13.28 9.17
N ASP A 48 -5.28 13.22 8.60
CA ASP A 48 -5.05 12.82 7.20
C ASP A 48 -5.01 11.29 6.95
N LEU A 49 -5.23 10.46 7.98
CA LEU A 49 -5.07 9.02 7.90
C LEU A 49 -5.87 8.39 6.74
N ALA A 50 -7.12 8.83 6.56
CA ALA A 50 -7.97 8.34 5.48
C ALA A 50 -7.44 8.73 4.09
N THR A 51 -6.93 9.95 3.96
CA THR A 51 -6.28 10.45 2.74
C THR A 51 -5.03 9.64 2.43
N LEU A 52 -4.16 9.42 3.42
CA LEU A 52 -2.94 8.64 3.24
C LEU A 52 -3.24 7.18 2.86
N VAL A 53 -4.28 6.57 3.45
CA VAL A 53 -4.73 5.23 3.02
C VAL A 53 -5.22 5.25 1.57
N HIS A 54 -5.94 6.29 1.16
CA HIS A 54 -6.42 6.44 -0.21
C HIS A 54 -5.25 6.57 -1.20
N GLU A 55 -4.26 7.41 -0.90
CA GLU A 55 -3.03 7.56 -1.69
C GLU A 55 -2.28 6.24 -1.84
N VAL A 56 -2.08 5.51 -0.74
CA VAL A 56 -1.44 4.18 -0.77
C VAL A 56 -2.21 3.22 -1.68
N LEU A 57 -3.54 3.19 -1.59
CA LEU A 57 -4.36 2.32 -2.44
C LEU A 57 -4.29 2.74 -3.91
N ALA A 58 -4.35 4.04 -4.21
CA ALA A 58 -4.22 4.58 -5.55
C ALA A 58 -2.88 4.17 -6.17
N GLU A 59 -1.76 4.35 -5.48
CA GLU A 59 -0.43 3.92 -5.96
C GLU A 59 -0.39 2.42 -6.31
N GLN A 60 -0.90 1.55 -5.41
CA GLN A 60 -0.87 0.11 -5.65
C GLN A 60 -1.77 -0.30 -6.83
N MET A 61 -2.94 0.32 -6.98
CA MET A 61 -3.86 0.03 -8.07
C MET A 61 -3.36 0.59 -9.41
N ALA A 62 -2.80 1.80 -9.44
CA ALA A 62 -2.25 2.38 -10.66
C ALA A 62 -1.09 1.54 -11.19
N SER A 63 -0.21 1.08 -10.29
CA SER A 63 0.87 0.14 -10.64
C SER A 63 0.33 -1.14 -11.27
N MET A 64 -0.75 -1.71 -10.74
CA MET A 64 -1.41 -2.90 -11.31
C MET A 64 -2.01 -2.63 -12.69
N LEU A 65 -2.60 -1.45 -12.88
CA LEU A 65 -3.33 -1.06 -14.08
C LEU A 65 -2.44 -0.44 -15.17
N GLY A 66 -1.18 -0.11 -14.84
CA GLY A 66 -0.29 0.65 -15.73
C GLY A 66 -0.75 2.10 -15.93
N MET A 67 -1.39 2.68 -14.92
CA MET A 67 -1.91 4.05 -14.90
C MET A 67 -1.06 4.95 -14.00
N ASP A 68 -1.23 6.26 -14.14
CA ASP A 68 -0.71 7.20 -13.16
C ASP A 68 -1.58 7.18 -11.88
N PRO A 69 -1.01 7.14 -10.67
CA PRO A 69 -1.79 7.20 -9.43
C PRO A 69 -2.69 8.42 -9.34
N GLU A 70 -2.29 9.55 -9.94
CA GLU A 70 -3.08 10.78 -9.95
C GLU A 70 -4.42 10.63 -10.68
N ASP A 71 -4.55 9.66 -11.59
CA ASP A 71 -5.80 9.34 -12.28
C ASP A 71 -6.83 8.62 -11.38
N LEU A 72 -6.42 8.18 -10.18
CA LEU A 72 -7.24 7.40 -9.24
C LEU A 72 -7.57 8.17 -7.94
N LEU A 73 -7.05 9.39 -7.78
CA LEU A 73 -7.27 10.30 -6.65
C LEU A 73 -8.41 11.28 -6.91
#